data_AF-S8C9Z2-F1
#
_entry.id   AF-S8C9Z2-F1
#
_cell.length_a   1.000
_cell.length_b   1.000
_cell.length_c   1.000
_cell.angle_alpha   90.00
_cell.angle_beta   90.00
_cell.angle_gamma   90.00
#
_symmetry.space_group_name_H-M   'P 1'
#
loop_
_entity.id
_entity.type
_entity.pdbx_description
1 polymer ?
#
loop_
_entity_poly.entity_id
_entity_poly.type
_entity_poly.pdbx_seq_one_letter_code
_entity_poly.pdbx_strand_id
1 'polypeptide(L)'
;QSDPELEAIRQRRMQELMAQRGVGNNAQNSEKQKVQEEAKREAEEQRQMILAQILTPEARQRLARIALVKPEKARGVEDVIIRAAQVGQIAEKV
;
A
#
# COMPACT_ATOMS: atom_id res chain seq x y z
N GLN A 1 48.49 19.12 26.34
CA GLN A 1 47.14 19.50 26.80
C GLN A 1 46.18 18.96 25.76
N SER A 2 45.31 18.03 26.12
CA SER A 2 44.34 17.47 25.18
C SER A 2 43.24 18.50 24.97
N ASP A 3 43.13 19.01 23.73
CA ASP A 3 42.22 20.09 23.39
C ASP A 3 40.75 19.72 23.68
N PRO A 4 40.07 20.42 24.59
CA PRO A 4 38.66 20.18 24.92
C PRO A 4 37.73 20.38 23.70
N GLU A 5 38.21 21.11 22.69
CA GLU A 5 37.53 21.32 21.42
C GLU A 5 37.45 20.03 20.57
N LEU A 6 38.48 19.18 20.61
CA LEU A 6 38.50 17.90 19.90
C LEU A 6 37.51 16.89 20.52
N GLU A 7 37.37 16.91 21.86
CA GLU A 7 36.36 16.09 22.54
C GLU A 7 34.94 16.59 22.27
N ALA A 8 34.73 17.91 22.21
CA ALA A 8 33.44 18.48 21.85
C ALA A 8 33.02 18.11 20.43
N ILE A 9 33.94 18.15 19.46
CA ILE A 9 33.70 17.70 18.09
C ILE A 9 33.41 16.20 18.05
N ARG A 10 34.15 15.39 18.81
CA ARG A 10 33.96 13.93 18.88
C ARG A 10 32.61 13.56 19.49
N GLN A 11 32.19 14.25 20.55
CA GLN A 11 30.87 14.06 21.17
C GLN A 11 29.74 14.48 20.23
N ARG A 12 29.89 15.60 19.51
CA ARG A 12 28.89 16.07 18.54
C ARG A 12 28.75 15.10 17.35
N ARG A 13 29.88 14.62 16.81
CA ARG A 13 29.89 13.60 15.75
C ARG A 13 29.29 12.28 16.24
N MET A 14 29.56 11.89 17.49
CA MET A 14 29.03 10.67 18.08
C MET A 14 27.53 10.77 18.37
N GLN A 15 27.02 11.94 18.80
CA GLN A 15 25.58 12.20 18.92
C GLN A 15 24.88 12.17 17.56
N GLU A 16 25.47 12.76 16.52
CA GLU A 16 24.91 12.71 15.17
C GLU A 16 24.83 11.27 14.66
N LEU A 17 25.87 10.46 14.90
CA LEU A 17 25.90 9.05 14.50
C LEU A 17 24.94 8.19 15.34
N MET A 18 24.78 8.45 16.64
CA MET A 18 23.75 7.82 17.48
C MET A 18 22.33 8.26 17.08
N ALA A 19 22.12 9.52 16.70
CA ALA A 19 20.83 10.01 16.20
C ALA A 19 20.49 9.36 14.85
N GLN A 20 21.46 9.22 13.95
CA GLN A 20 21.30 8.53 12.67
C GLN A 20 21.02 7.03 12.87
N ARG A 21 21.60 6.40 13.92
CA ARG A 21 21.38 4.98 14.26
C ARG A 21 20.10 4.72 15.09
N GLY A 22 19.63 5.72 15.86
CA GLY A 22 18.36 5.69 16.62
C GLY A 22 17.13 5.98 15.76
N VAL A 23 17.29 6.77 14.68
CA VAL A 23 16.29 6.96 13.63
C VAL A 23 16.25 5.76 12.66
N GLY A 24 17.31 4.94 12.61
CA GLY A 24 17.39 3.76 11.73
C GLY A 24 16.34 2.66 12.00
N ASN A 25 15.88 2.45 13.23
CA ASN A 25 14.86 1.43 13.51
C ASN A 25 13.41 1.93 13.34
N ASN A 26 13.16 3.23 13.48
CA ASN A 26 11.82 3.81 13.38
C ASN A 26 11.52 4.43 11.99
N ALA A 27 12.54 4.96 11.31
CA ALA A 27 12.44 5.41 9.92
C ALA A 27 12.40 4.24 8.94
N GLN A 28 13.17 3.17 9.18
CA GLN A 28 13.13 1.97 8.31
C GLN A 28 11.80 1.22 8.45
N ASN A 29 11.14 1.28 9.61
CA ASN A 29 9.76 0.80 9.75
C ASN A 29 8.76 1.72 9.05
N SER A 30 8.93 3.04 9.14
CA SER A 30 8.07 4.01 8.44
C SER A 30 8.21 3.95 6.91
N GLU A 31 9.42 3.73 6.39
CA GLU A 31 9.68 3.54 4.96
C GLU A 31 9.15 2.20 4.47
N LYS A 32 9.36 1.10 5.21
CA LYS A 32 8.73 -0.19 4.88
C LYS A 32 7.20 -0.11 4.93
N GLN A 33 6.64 0.63 5.86
CA GLN A 33 5.21 0.81 6.00
C GLN A 33 4.64 1.68 4.88
N LYS A 34 5.33 2.75 4.48
CA LYS A 34 4.99 3.56 3.30
C LYS A 34 5.07 2.73 2.02
N VAL A 35 6.15 1.99 1.80
CA VAL A 35 6.31 1.13 0.61
C VAL A 35 5.24 0.02 0.57
N GLN A 36 4.89 -0.58 1.72
CA GLN A 36 3.78 -1.54 1.76
C GLN A 36 2.42 -0.89 1.50
N GLU A 37 2.19 0.31 2.02
CA GLU A 37 0.94 1.04 1.81
C GLU A 37 0.80 1.50 0.36
N GLU A 38 1.88 1.97 -0.26
CA GLU A 38 1.94 2.29 -1.69
C GLU A 38 1.68 1.05 -2.53
N ALA A 39 2.38 -0.06 -2.29
CA ALA A 39 2.15 -1.31 -3.02
C ALA A 39 0.72 -1.85 -2.85
N LYS A 40 0.12 -1.68 -1.67
CA LYS A 40 -1.30 -2.02 -1.45
C LYS A 40 -2.23 -1.11 -2.24
N ARG A 41 -2.01 0.20 -2.18
CA ARG A 41 -2.81 1.18 -2.93
C ARG A 41 -2.71 0.93 -4.43
N GLU A 42 -1.51 0.72 -4.95
CA GLU A 42 -1.29 0.39 -6.37
C GLU A 42 -2.04 -0.90 -6.76
N ALA A 43 -1.98 -1.94 -5.92
CA ALA A 43 -2.72 -3.18 -6.16
C ALA A 43 -4.24 -2.98 -6.12
N GLU A 44 -4.74 -2.16 -5.19
CA GLU A 44 -6.16 -1.80 -5.10
C GLU A 44 -6.60 -0.96 -6.31
N GLU A 45 -5.80 0.02 -6.71
CA GLU A 45 -6.06 0.86 -7.89
C GLU A 45 -6.10 0.02 -9.16
N GLN A 46 -5.15 -0.90 -9.35
CA GLN A 46 -5.17 -1.82 -10.49
C GLN A 46 -6.42 -2.69 -10.49
N ARG A 47 -6.83 -3.22 -9.33
CA ARG A 47 -8.09 -3.99 -9.21
C ARG A 47 -9.29 -3.13 -9.57
N GLN A 48 -9.36 -1.91 -9.04
CA GLN A 48 -10.44 -0.97 -9.33
C GLN A 48 -10.48 -0.59 -10.81
N MET A 49 -9.32 -0.39 -11.45
CA MET A 49 -9.24 -0.12 -12.89
C MET A 49 -9.75 -1.29 -13.72
N ILE A 50 -9.36 -2.52 -13.39
CA ILE A 50 -9.84 -3.73 -14.09
C ILE A 50 -11.36 -3.85 -13.94
N LEU A 51 -11.86 -3.77 -12.70
CA LEU A 51 -13.29 -3.81 -12.40
C LEU A 51 -14.04 -2.67 -13.12
N ALA A 52 -13.45 -1.48 -13.23
CA ALA A 52 -14.08 -0.34 -13.89
C ALA A 52 -14.22 -0.52 -15.41
N GLN A 53 -13.29 -1.25 -16.04
CA GLN A 53 -13.33 -1.55 -17.47
C GLN A 53 -14.33 -2.67 -17.80
N ILE A 54 -14.42 -3.69 -16.95
CA ILE A 54 -15.25 -4.87 -17.19
C ILE A 54 -16.64 -4.81 -16.55
N LEU A 55 -16.88 -3.94 -15.57
CA LEU A 55 -18.21 -3.78 -14.98
C LEU A 55 -18.98 -2.62 -15.61
N THR A 56 -20.24 -2.87 -15.94
CA THR A 56 -21.23 -1.84 -16.25
C THR A 56 -21.55 -0.97 -15.01
N PRO A 57 -22.05 0.27 -15.20
CA PRO A 57 -22.51 1.11 -14.10
C PRO A 57 -23.54 0.41 -13.20
N GLU A 58 -24.46 -0.35 -13.81
CA GLU A 58 -25.51 -1.09 -13.11
C GLU A 58 -24.94 -2.25 -12.29
N ALA A 59 -23.98 -3.02 -12.84
CA ALA A 59 -23.31 -4.09 -12.11
C ALA A 59 -22.53 -3.56 -10.90
N ARG A 60 -21.83 -2.42 -11.05
CA ARG A 60 -21.17 -1.75 -9.91
C ARG A 60 -22.16 -1.34 -8.82
N GLN A 61 -23.30 -0.75 -9.18
CA GLN A 61 -24.33 -0.38 -8.20
C GLN A 61 -24.90 -1.60 -7.49
N ARG A 62 -25.14 -2.70 -8.22
CA ARG A 62 -25.62 -3.95 -7.64
C ARG A 62 -24.60 -4.53 -6.67
N LEU A 63 -23.32 -4.54 -7.05
CA LEU A 63 -22.24 -5.05 -6.20
C LEU A 63 -22.07 -4.19 -4.94
N ALA A 64 -22.15 -2.86 -5.06
CA ALA A 64 -22.15 -1.94 -3.92
C ALA A 64 -23.32 -2.20 -2.96
N ARG A 65 -24.54 -2.42 -3.48
CA ARG A 65 -25.71 -2.76 -2.66
C ARG A 65 -25.51 -4.09 -1.94
N ILE A 66 -24.92 -5.09 -2.59
CA ILE A 66 -24.60 -6.38 -1.96
C ILE A 66 -23.54 -6.18 -0.88
N ALA A 67 -22.52 -5.34 -1.11
CA ALA A 67 -21.48 -5.07 -0.13
C ALA A 67 -22.01 -4.46 1.18
N LEU A 68 -23.07 -3.64 1.10
CA LEU A 68 -23.73 -3.06 2.28
C LEU A 68 -24.36 -4.12 3.19
N VAL A 69 -24.88 -5.21 2.62
CA VAL A 69 -25.58 -6.25 3.38
C VAL A 69 -24.71 -7.49 3.64
N LYS A 70 -23.77 -7.79 2.74
CA LYS A 70 -22.90 -8.98 2.74
C LYS A 70 -21.56 -8.67 2.04
N PRO A 71 -20.61 -8.00 2.72
CA PRO A 71 -19.33 -7.62 2.14
C PRO A 71 -18.48 -8.82 1.71
N GLU A 72 -18.56 -9.93 2.44
CA GLU A 72 -17.90 -11.20 2.11
C GLU A 72 -18.34 -11.76 0.75
N LYS A 73 -19.63 -11.67 0.40
CA LYS A 73 -20.14 -12.12 -0.89
C LYS A 73 -19.75 -11.17 -2.01
N ALA A 74 -19.76 -9.86 -1.76
CA ALA A 74 -19.31 -8.87 -2.74
C ALA A 74 -17.85 -9.11 -3.13
N ARG A 75 -16.95 -9.27 -2.15
CA ARG A 75 -15.53 -9.59 -2.40
C ARG A 75 -15.35 -10.87 -3.20
N GLY A 76 -16.07 -11.94 -2.86
CA GLY A 76 -15.99 -13.19 -3.62
C GLY A 76 -16.38 -13.02 -5.08
N VAL A 77 -17.39 -12.17 -5.37
CA VAL A 77 -17.78 -11.85 -6.75
C VAL A 77 -16.70 -11.01 -7.44
N GLU A 78 -16.13 -10.00 -6.77
CA GLU A 78 -15.03 -9.19 -7.30
C GLU A 78 -13.81 -10.05 -7.66
N ASP A 79 -13.39 -10.97 -6.79
CA ASP A 79 -12.24 -11.84 -7.04
C ASP A 79 -12.47 -12.80 -8.22
N VAL A 80 -13.68 -13.36 -8.35
CA VAL A 80 -14.05 -14.20 -9.51
C VAL A 80 -13.98 -13.39 -10.80
N ILE A 81 -14.51 -12.17 -10.79
CA ILE A 81 -14.53 -11.28 -11.96
C ILE A 81 -13.11 -10.84 -12.34
N ILE A 82 -12.28 -10.44 -11.37
CA ILE A 82 -10.86 -10.08 -11.60
C ILE A 82 -10.11 -11.27 -12.19
N ARG A 83 -10.27 -12.46 -11.61
CA ARG A 83 -9.60 -13.67 -12.13
C ARG A 83 -10.05 -14.00 -13.55
N ALA A 84 -11.34 -13.89 -13.84
CA ALA A 84 -11.87 -14.14 -15.17
C ALA A 84 -11.40 -13.08 -16.20
N ALA A 85 -11.21 -11.83 -15.78
CA ALA A 85 -10.61 -10.78 -16.60
C ALA A 85 -9.13 -11.04 -16.88
N GLN A 86 -8.35 -11.46 -15.87
CA GLN A 86 -6.92 -11.79 -16.01
C GLN A 86 -6.67 -12.96 -16.96
N VAL A 87 -7.55 -13.96 -16.96
CA VAL A 87 -7.49 -15.12 -17.89
C VAL A 87 -8.03 -14.77 -19.28
N GLY A 88 -8.58 -13.56 -19.47
CA GLY A 88 -9.16 -13.09 -20.74
C GLY A 88 -10.53 -13.70 -21.05
N GLN A 89 -11.19 -14.32 -20.07
CA GLN A 89 -12.54 -14.88 -20.23
C GLN A 89 -13.64 -13.80 -20.20
N ILE A 90 -13.37 -12.66 -19.56
CA ILE A 90 -14.28 -11.50 -19.54
C ILE A 90 -13.52 -10.31 -20.15
N ALA A 91 -13.78 -10.06 -21.43
CA ALA A 91 -13.24 -8.91 -22.17
C ALA A 91 -14.31 -7.82 -22.41
N GLU A 92 -15.58 -8.15 -22.19
CA GLU A 92 -16.72 -7.25 -22.42
C GLU A 92 -17.36 -6.80 -21.10
N LYS A 93 -18.08 -5.67 -21.14
CA LYS A 93 -18.71 -5.08 -19.96
C LYS A 93 -19.88 -5.94 -19.48
N VAL A 94 -19.82 -6.44 -18.24
CA VAL A 94 -20.85 -7.23 -17.57
C VAL A 94 -21.58 -6.47 -16.47
#